data_AF-A0AA91GIQ1-F1
#
_entry.id   AF-A0AA91GIQ1-F1
#
_cell.length_a   1.000
_cell.length_b   1.000
_cell.length_c   1.000
_cell.angle_alpha   90.00
_cell.angle_beta   90.00
_cell.angle_gamma   90.00
#
_symmetry.space_group_name_H-M   'P 1'
#
loop_
_entity.id
_entity.type
_entity.pdbx_description
1 polymer ?
#
loop_
_entity_poly.entity_id
_entity_poly.type
_entity_poly.pdbx_seq_one_letter_code
_entity_poly.pdbx_strand_id
1 'polypeptide(L)'
;MAQQTTNGELHVTEGISAGLLDFTQSAGQITLSGSGSGLYLYRRNLTAFPNPAVKGDTFAWYNPNGALRLWTHVTGDLLTVTADGNVGIGTTTPQAKLQVTGGAITPEVGNNDQAGILFPKDPGGGSGDKAYIRYYVEGTTSANTSEKTKLLIGIENDSDDSIGLFQFGAERLTVTNGNVGIGTQKPEAKLQVSGLAAFDATAGIDFDGPSWDLTNGSQKSKFIRWGYSRPNTLSGDVITVYVPGNNDNSWEAINIFSAHKRVGINTANPDQTLSIDGNASKTGGGTFAALSDARTKTNVTPYQRGLELIKQLSPVKFRYKPEFDAKGSDAGREYVGFVAQELQQVCPSMVLETQRHNESSSLLMTDISELTFTLVNAIKDLSDKVSALEARLNAA
;
A
#
# COMPACT_ATOMS: atom_id res chain seq x y z
N MET A 1 68.83 12.43 -35.94
CA MET A 1 69.41 12.74 -34.62
C MET A 1 69.11 14.20 -34.34
N ALA A 2 68.23 14.51 -33.39
CA ALA A 2 68.08 15.87 -32.89
C ALA A 2 69.10 16.06 -31.75
N GLN A 3 70.06 16.95 -31.93
CA GLN A 3 70.99 17.34 -30.89
C GLN A 3 70.73 18.80 -30.55
N GLN A 4 70.47 19.07 -29.27
CA GLN A 4 70.33 20.42 -28.76
C GLN A 4 71.72 21.06 -28.71
N THR A 5 71.91 22.17 -29.42
CA THR A 5 73.12 22.97 -29.33
C THR A 5 73.01 23.95 -28.15
N THR A 6 74.15 24.48 -27.72
CA THR A 6 74.30 25.45 -26.61
C THR A 6 73.50 26.76 -26.79
N ASN A 7 72.82 26.96 -27.93
CA ASN A 7 72.05 28.15 -28.27
C ASN A 7 70.52 27.92 -28.37
N GLY A 8 70.01 26.72 -28.07
CA GLY A 8 68.56 26.47 -27.96
C GLY A 8 67.81 26.15 -29.27
N GLU A 9 68.50 25.77 -30.34
CA GLU A 9 67.86 25.39 -31.61
C GLU A 9 67.47 23.90 -31.67
N LEU A 10 66.33 23.63 -32.33
CA LEU A 10 65.77 22.31 -32.62
C LEU A 10 66.22 21.83 -34.01
N HIS A 11 66.94 20.71 -34.09
CA HIS A 11 67.36 20.10 -35.36
C HIS A 11 66.40 18.99 -35.82
N VAL A 12 65.87 19.14 -37.03
CA VAL A 12 64.89 18.26 -37.68
C VAL A 12 65.54 17.57 -38.87
N THR A 13 65.57 16.24 -38.90
CA THR A 13 66.30 15.50 -39.96
C THR A 13 65.46 15.05 -41.14
N GLU A 14 64.12 15.01 -41.06
CA GLU A 14 63.27 14.48 -42.17
C GLU A 14 61.98 15.30 -42.45
N GLY A 15 61.83 16.48 -41.83
CA GLY A 15 60.83 17.50 -42.21
C GLY A 15 60.05 18.13 -41.04
N ILE A 16 59.90 19.47 -41.05
CA ILE A 16 58.87 20.24 -40.34
C ILE A 16 57.99 20.88 -41.42
N SER A 17 56.67 20.68 -41.35
CA SER A 17 55.70 21.49 -42.07
C SER A 17 54.94 22.32 -41.04
N ALA A 18 55.30 23.60 -40.93
CA ALA A 18 54.63 24.57 -40.07
C ALA A 18 54.40 25.85 -40.87
N GLY A 19 53.36 26.61 -40.51
CA GLY A 19 53.23 28.00 -40.95
C GLY A 19 54.32 28.89 -40.35
N LEU A 20 54.11 30.21 -40.36
CA LEU A 20 55.07 31.17 -39.83
C LEU A 20 55.28 30.94 -38.32
N LEU A 21 56.47 30.50 -37.93
CA LEU A 21 56.89 30.36 -36.54
C LEU A 21 57.39 31.73 -36.06
N ASP A 22 56.57 32.42 -35.27
CA ASP A 22 56.90 33.72 -34.69
C ASP A 22 57.50 33.55 -33.29
N PHE A 23 58.79 33.88 -33.14
CA PHE A 23 59.54 33.82 -31.88
C PHE A 23 59.71 35.21 -31.23
N THR A 24 58.99 36.24 -31.70
CA THR A 24 59.24 37.64 -31.31
C THR A 24 58.68 38.05 -29.94
N GLN A 25 57.90 37.20 -29.28
CA GLN A 25 57.41 37.47 -27.92
C GLN A 25 58.39 36.95 -26.86
N SER A 26 58.59 37.71 -25.78
CA SER A 26 59.50 37.39 -24.65
C SER A 26 59.10 36.16 -23.82
N ALA A 27 58.26 35.28 -24.35
CA ALA A 27 57.89 33.99 -23.78
C ALA A 27 57.97 32.94 -24.90
N GLY A 28 58.64 31.81 -24.65
CA GLY A 28 58.79 30.73 -25.63
C GLY A 28 57.44 30.16 -26.06
N GLN A 29 56.94 30.56 -27.22
CA GLN A 29 55.68 30.09 -27.81
C GLN A 29 55.94 29.51 -29.19
N ILE A 30 55.19 28.45 -29.54
CA ILE A 30 55.09 27.96 -30.92
C ILE A 30 53.73 28.42 -31.45
N THR A 31 53.75 29.38 -32.37
CA THR A 31 52.55 29.87 -33.07
C THR A 31 52.41 29.15 -34.40
N LEU A 32 51.26 28.52 -34.63
CA LEU A 32 50.91 27.83 -35.87
C LEU A 32 49.79 28.63 -36.56
N SER A 33 49.97 28.96 -37.84
CA SER A 33 49.01 29.76 -38.62
C SER A 33 48.88 29.26 -40.06
N GLY A 34 47.75 29.58 -40.71
CA GLY A 34 47.42 29.15 -42.08
C GLY A 34 46.37 28.02 -42.13
N SER A 35 45.76 27.82 -43.30
CA SER A 35 44.59 26.94 -43.48
C SER A 35 44.84 25.45 -43.23
N GLY A 36 46.11 25.01 -43.18
CA GLY A 36 46.51 23.64 -42.87
C GLY A 36 47.30 23.51 -41.57
N SER A 37 47.34 24.55 -40.73
CA SER A 37 48.17 24.55 -39.53
C SER A 37 47.57 23.69 -38.42
N GLY A 38 48.39 22.83 -37.83
CA GLY A 38 48.02 21.99 -36.69
C GLY A 38 49.25 21.29 -36.12
N LEU A 39 49.11 20.79 -34.90
CA LEU A 39 50.11 19.94 -34.27
C LEU A 39 49.73 18.47 -34.50
N TYR A 40 50.50 17.78 -35.33
CA TYR A 40 50.25 16.39 -35.72
C TYR A 40 51.14 15.41 -34.96
N LEU A 41 50.53 14.33 -34.50
CA LEU A 41 51.17 13.20 -33.88
C LEU A 41 50.85 11.95 -34.70
N TYR A 42 51.88 11.20 -35.08
CA TYR A 42 51.74 9.93 -35.79
C TYR A 42 52.11 8.77 -34.88
N ARG A 43 51.61 7.55 -35.16
CA ARG A 43 52.04 6.36 -34.43
C ARG A 43 53.57 6.24 -34.45
N ARG A 44 54.18 6.07 -33.28
CA ARG A 44 55.64 6.08 -33.08
C ARG A 44 56.42 5.05 -33.92
N ASN A 45 55.77 3.99 -34.37
CA ASN A 45 56.38 2.94 -35.18
C ASN A 45 56.32 3.21 -36.69
N LEU A 46 55.71 4.32 -37.12
CA LEU A 46 55.75 4.76 -38.50
C LEU A 46 57.03 5.56 -38.73
N THR A 47 57.76 5.22 -39.80
CA THR A 47 58.98 5.93 -40.22
C THR A 47 58.69 7.02 -41.27
N ALA A 48 57.43 7.17 -41.68
CA ALA A 48 56.96 8.19 -42.62
C ALA A 48 55.49 8.53 -42.36
N PHE A 49 55.00 9.62 -42.97
CA PHE A 49 53.59 9.96 -42.91
C PHE A 49 52.73 8.82 -43.50
N PRO A 50 51.69 8.35 -42.79
CA PRO A 50 50.86 7.25 -43.25
C PRO A 50 49.98 7.68 -44.45
N ASN A 51 50.12 6.99 -45.58
CA ASN A 51 49.35 7.25 -46.80
C ASN A 51 48.96 5.94 -47.53
N PRO A 52 47.69 5.51 -47.54
CA PRO A 52 46.57 6.13 -46.82
C PRO A 52 46.69 5.92 -45.31
N ALA A 53 46.21 6.87 -44.52
CA ALA A 53 46.15 6.70 -43.06
C ALA A 53 44.99 5.80 -42.64
N VAL A 54 45.23 4.91 -41.68
CA VAL A 54 44.22 4.05 -41.03
C VAL A 54 43.88 4.54 -39.62
N LYS A 55 42.83 3.98 -39.01
CA LYS A 55 42.39 4.38 -37.67
C LYS A 55 43.52 4.20 -36.65
N GLY A 56 43.81 5.27 -35.91
CA GLY A 56 44.88 5.30 -34.91
C GLY A 56 46.24 5.75 -35.44
N ASP A 57 46.40 5.95 -36.75
CA ASP A 57 47.65 6.42 -37.37
C ASP A 57 48.05 7.82 -36.97
N THR A 58 47.06 8.70 -36.85
CA THR A 58 47.24 10.15 -36.74
C THR A 58 46.31 10.73 -35.68
N PHE A 59 46.82 11.68 -34.93
CA PHE A 59 46.06 12.62 -34.11
C PHE A 59 46.54 14.03 -34.43
N ALA A 60 45.63 14.99 -34.54
CA ALA A 60 45.97 16.38 -34.76
C ALA A 60 45.21 17.29 -33.79
N TRP A 61 45.92 18.26 -33.22
CA TRP A 61 45.29 19.43 -32.62
C TRP A 61 45.34 20.59 -33.60
N TYR A 62 44.20 21.19 -33.89
CA TYR A 62 44.10 22.29 -34.83
C TYR A 62 42.92 23.20 -34.51
N ASN A 63 42.91 24.38 -35.11
CA ASN A 63 41.86 25.37 -34.94
C ASN A 63 41.34 25.82 -36.32
N PRO A 64 40.30 25.17 -36.87
CA PRO A 64 39.83 25.48 -38.22
C PRO A 64 39.11 26.82 -38.29
N ASN A 65 38.33 27.20 -37.27
CA ASN A 65 37.42 28.36 -37.30
C ASN A 65 37.10 28.88 -35.88
N GLY A 66 38.11 29.15 -35.06
CA GLY A 66 37.93 29.66 -33.69
C GLY A 66 37.51 28.58 -32.67
N ALA A 67 37.69 27.30 -32.98
CA ALA A 67 37.41 26.19 -32.08
C ALA A 67 38.61 25.25 -32.03
N LEU A 68 39.05 24.86 -30.83
CA LEU A 68 40.07 23.83 -30.69
C LEU A 68 39.47 22.45 -31.04
N ARG A 69 40.16 21.67 -31.85
CA ARG A 69 39.76 20.31 -32.23
C ARG A 69 40.85 19.30 -31.90
N LEU A 70 40.43 18.10 -31.51
CA LEU A 70 41.24 16.88 -31.62
C LEU A 70 40.66 16.04 -32.76
N TRP A 71 41.47 15.74 -33.76
CA TRP A 71 41.04 15.08 -34.99
C TRP A 71 41.92 13.89 -35.36
N THR A 72 41.34 12.97 -36.12
CA THR A 72 42.06 11.85 -36.74
C THR A 72 41.72 11.77 -38.22
N HIS A 73 42.68 11.33 -39.04
CA HIS A 73 42.50 11.26 -40.50
C HIS A 73 41.33 10.40 -40.96
N VAL A 74 41.00 9.35 -40.20
CA VAL A 74 39.91 8.44 -40.56
C VAL A 74 38.59 8.82 -39.92
N THR A 75 38.57 9.20 -38.64
CA THR A 75 37.32 9.42 -37.90
C THR A 75 36.83 10.86 -38.00
N GLY A 76 37.70 11.81 -38.36
CA GLY A 76 37.39 13.23 -38.30
C GLY A 76 37.57 13.79 -36.88
N ASP A 77 36.79 14.82 -36.55
CA ASP A 77 36.80 15.50 -35.26
C ASP A 77 36.25 14.61 -34.14
N LEU A 78 37.09 14.35 -33.13
CA LEU A 78 36.75 13.57 -31.94
C LEU A 78 36.32 14.44 -30.77
N LEU A 79 37.07 15.51 -30.49
CA LEU A 79 36.80 16.47 -29.43
C LEU A 79 36.81 17.89 -29.98
N THR A 80 35.91 18.70 -29.44
CA THR A 80 35.68 20.09 -29.82
C THR A 80 35.66 20.94 -28.57
N VAL A 81 36.36 22.08 -28.57
CA VAL A 81 36.12 23.18 -27.64
C VAL A 81 35.80 24.42 -28.47
N THR A 82 34.57 24.91 -28.36
CA THR A 82 34.10 26.11 -29.08
C THR A 82 34.65 27.39 -28.47
N ALA A 83 34.55 28.51 -29.19
CA ALA A 83 34.92 29.83 -28.67
C ALA A 83 34.14 30.21 -27.40
N ASP A 84 32.91 29.70 -27.24
CA ASP A 84 32.06 29.92 -26.06
C ASP A 84 32.40 28.97 -24.89
N GLY A 85 33.44 28.14 -25.05
CA GLY A 85 33.92 27.18 -24.05
C GLY A 85 33.08 25.91 -23.91
N ASN A 86 32.15 25.63 -24.82
CA ASN A 86 31.42 24.36 -24.82
C ASN A 86 32.29 23.24 -25.37
N VAL A 87 32.27 22.08 -24.70
CA VAL A 87 33.03 20.88 -25.06
C VAL A 87 32.11 19.86 -25.73
N GLY A 88 32.47 19.42 -26.94
CA GLY A 88 31.79 18.36 -27.67
C GLY A 88 32.69 17.13 -27.82
N ILE A 89 32.17 15.93 -27.56
CA ILE A 89 32.81 14.65 -27.89
C ILE A 89 31.95 13.96 -28.94
N GLY A 90 32.49 13.74 -30.14
CA GLY A 90 31.77 13.21 -31.29
C GLY A 90 30.82 14.20 -31.99
N THR A 91 30.78 15.47 -31.55
CA THR A 91 30.02 16.55 -32.20
C THR A 91 30.87 17.80 -32.33
N THR A 92 30.61 18.57 -33.39
CA THR A 92 31.30 19.82 -33.67
C THR A 92 30.53 21.06 -33.24
N THR A 93 29.25 20.91 -32.88
CA THR A 93 28.30 21.98 -32.52
C THR A 93 27.60 21.65 -31.19
N PRO A 94 28.34 21.61 -30.06
CA PRO A 94 27.75 21.29 -28.77
C PRO A 94 26.72 22.35 -28.33
N GLN A 95 25.51 21.90 -27.96
CA GLN A 95 24.40 22.75 -27.49
C GLN A 95 24.38 22.93 -25.96
N ALA A 96 25.27 22.24 -25.25
CA ALA A 96 25.46 22.36 -23.80
C ALA A 96 26.96 22.49 -23.48
N LYS A 97 27.30 22.86 -22.24
CA LYS A 97 28.69 23.01 -21.79
C LYS A 97 29.53 21.75 -22.01
N LEU A 98 28.91 20.58 -21.87
CA LEU A 98 29.47 19.29 -22.29
C LEU A 98 28.39 18.54 -23.08
N GLN A 99 28.71 18.08 -24.28
CA GLN A 99 27.85 17.21 -25.07
C GLN A 99 28.66 16.02 -25.61
N VAL A 100 28.15 14.81 -25.40
CA VAL A 100 28.68 13.57 -25.98
C VAL A 100 27.65 13.04 -26.97
N THR A 101 28.06 12.75 -28.21
CA THR A 101 27.20 12.16 -29.24
C THR A 101 27.82 10.89 -29.81
N GLY A 102 26.99 9.90 -30.13
CA GLY A 102 27.46 8.64 -30.71
C GLY A 102 28.09 7.65 -29.72
N GLY A 103 27.89 7.85 -28.41
CA GLY A 103 28.39 6.96 -27.35
C GLY A 103 27.79 7.29 -25.98
N ALA A 104 28.03 6.42 -24.99
CA ALA A 104 27.60 6.60 -23.60
C ALA A 104 28.66 7.35 -22.77
N ILE A 105 28.19 8.06 -21.73
CA ILE A 105 29.04 8.48 -20.61
C ILE A 105 29.00 7.35 -19.58
N THR A 106 30.15 6.91 -19.10
CA THR A 106 30.27 5.87 -18.07
C THR A 106 30.73 6.51 -16.76
N PRO A 107 29.82 6.77 -15.79
CA PRO A 107 30.19 7.32 -14.49
C PRO A 107 30.99 6.31 -13.65
N GLU A 108 31.74 6.82 -12.66
CA GLU A 108 32.46 5.98 -11.70
C GLU A 108 31.49 5.16 -10.84
N VAL A 109 31.81 3.88 -10.63
CA VAL A 109 31.07 2.97 -9.75
C VAL A 109 31.53 3.15 -8.32
N GLY A 110 30.60 3.33 -7.38
CA GLY A 110 30.93 3.51 -5.98
C GLY A 110 29.81 4.14 -5.16
N ASN A 111 29.91 3.96 -3.84
CA ASN A 111 29.00 4.59 -2.87
C ASN A 111 29.75 5.67 -2.07
N ASN A 112 30.30 6.66 -2.77
CA ASN A 112 31.06 7.76 -2.17
C ASN A 112 30.81 9.08 -2.91
N ASP A 113 31.31 10.18 -2.35
CA ASP A 113 31.10 11.55 -2.85
C ASP A 113 31.81 11.87 -4.17
N GLN A 114 32.55 10.93 -4.76
CA GLN A 114 33.23 11.07 -6.05
C GLN A 114 32.66 10.16 -7.15
N ALA A 115 31.75 9.23 -6.77
CA ALA A 115 31.20 8.24 -7.69
C ALA A 115 29.81 8.65 -8.23
N GLY A 116 29.52 8.22 -9.47
CA GLY A 116 28.25 8.43 -10.14
C GLY A 116 28.12 9.75 -10.89
N ILE A 117 26.88 10.19 -11.08
CA ILE A 117 26.55 11.53 -11.57
C ILE A 117 26.31 12.39 -10.34
N LEU A 118 27.11 13.44 -10.19
CA LEU A 118 27.07 14.36 -9.05
C LEU A 118 26.46 15.68 -9.49
N PHE A 119 25.64 16.26 -8.62
CA PHE A 119 25.14 17.62 -8.77
C PHE A 119 25.91 18.57 -7.84
N PRO A 120 25.97 19.87 -8.15
CA PRO A 120 26.58 20.85 -7.26
C PRO A 120 26.00 20.77 -5.85
N LYS A 121 26.87 20.80 -4.85
CA LYS A 121 26.48 20.84 -3.43
C LYS A 121 25.92 22.21 -3.07
N ASP A 122 25.03 22.22 -2.08
CA ASP A 122 24.49 23.43 -1.45
C ASP A 122 23.97 24.48 -2.46
N PRO A 123 23.13 24.12 -3.46
CA PRO A 123 22.65 25.08 -4.45
C PRO A 123 21.78 26.19 -3.84
N GLY A 124 21.21 25.97 -2.65
CA GLY A 124 20.48 26.96 -1.85
C GLY A 124 21.35 27.72 -0.82
N GLY A 125 22.64 27.41 -0.70
CA GLY A 125 23.51 27.82 0.40
C GLY A 125 23.47 26.84 1.59
N GLY A 126 24.12 27.16 2.70
CA GLY A 126 24.21 26.26 3.86
C GLY A 126 25.35 25.25 3.77
N SER A 127 25.18 24.09 4.42
CA SER A 127 26.14 22.99 4.36
C SER A 127 25.45 21.65 4.50
N GLY A 128 25.76 20.74 3.59
CA GLY A 128 25.40 19.32 3.70
C GLY A 128 24.64 18.78 2.50
N ASP A 129 24.07 19.65 1.68
CA ASP A 129 23.18 19.25 0.59
C ASP A 129 23.96 18.52 -0.49
N LYS A 130 23.41 17.38 -0.88
CA LYS A 130 23.95 16.59 -1.99
C LYS A 130 22.81 16.04 -2.81
N ALA A 131 22.99 16.00 -4.12
CA ALA A 131 22.17 15.19 -5.00
C ALA A 131 23.07 14.33 -5.89
N TYR A 132 22.66 13.09 -6.17
CA TYR A 132 23.44 12.15 -6.95
C TYR A 132 22.63 11.02 -7.57
N ILE A 133 23.22 10.39 -8.60
CA ILE A 133 22.83 9.09 -9.14
C ILE A 133 24.05 8.16 -9.06
N ARG A 134 23.97 7.09 -8.26
CA ARG A 134 25.10 6.18 -7.99
C ARG A 134 24.76 4.74 -8.32
N TYR A 135 25.74 4.00 -8.82
CA TYR A 135 25.66 2.55 -8.99
C TYR A 135 26.81 1.88 -8.24
N TYR A 136 26.51 0.89 -7.39
CA TYR A 136 27.51 0.24 -6.54
C TYR A 136 27.07 -1.15 -6.08
N VAL A 137 28.00 -1.94 -5.53
CA VAL A 137 27.73 -3.25 -4.94
C VAL A 137 27.19 -3.11 -3.51
N GLU A 138 26.06 -3.72 -3.22
CA GLU A 138 25.38 -3.67 -1.91
C GLU A 138 25.67 -4.95 -1.09
N GLY A 139 26.11 -4.79 0.17
CA GLY A 139 26.21 -5.91 1.12
C GLY A 139 27.58 -6.58 1.26
N THR A 140 28.67 -5.81 1.35
CA THR A 140 30.01 -6.36 1.63
C THR A 140 30.21 -6.64 3.13
N THR A 141 29.56 -7.68 3.67
CA THR A 141 30.10 -8.36 4.85
C THR A 141 30.98 -9.51 4.37
N SER A 142 32.09 -9.76 5.07
CA SER A 142 33.23 -10.61 4.64
C SER A 142 32.92 -12.08 4.27
N ALA A 143 31.66 -12.51 4.26
CA ALA A 143 31.24 -13.90 4.01
C ALA A 143 30.40 -14.10 2.73
N ASN A 144 30.08 -13.06 1.96
CA ASN A 144 29.39 -13.21 0.68
C ASN A 144 29.94 -12.22 -0.35
N THR A 145 30.54 -12.73 -1.42
CA THR A 145 30.85 -11.95 -2.63
C THR A 145 29.53 -11.63 -3.34
N SER A 146 28.80 -10.62 -2.86
CA SER A 146 27.46 -10.29 -3.36
C SER A 146 27.55 -9.60 -4.72
N GLU A 147 27.01 -10.24 -5.77
CA GLU A 147 26.70 -9.61 -7.08
C GLU A 147 25.51 -8.63 -6.98
N LYS A 148 24.98 -8.41 -5.78
CA LYS A 148 23.90 -7.47 -5.53
C LYS A 148 24.41 -6.07 -5.80
N THR A 149 23.75 -5.39 -6.72
CA THR A 149 24.07 -4.02 -7.07
C THR A 149 22.85 -3.14 -6.80
N LYS A 150 23.11 -1.87 -6.52
CA LYS A 150 22.09 -0.86 -6.28
C LYS A 150 22.31 0.32 -7.20
N LEU A 151 21.24 0.75 -7.87
CA LEU A 151 21.14 2.08 -8.46
C LEU A 151 20.39 2.97 -7.46
N LEU A 152 21.08 3.99 -6.95
CA LEU A 152 20.54 4.93 -5.97
C LEU A 152 20.40 6.32 -6.59
N ILE A 153 19.21 6.89 -6.50
CA ILE A 153 18.93 8.31 -6.74
C ILE A 153 18.72 8.90 -5.36
N GLY A 154 19.58 9.84 -4.96
CA GLY A 154 19.64 10.32 -3.57
C GLY A 154 19.75 11.82 -3.45
N ILE A 155 19.15 12.31 -2.36
CA ILE A 155 19.31 13.64 -1.78
C ILE A 155 19.69 13.44 -0.31
N GLU A 156 20.50 14.34 0.25
CA GLU A 156 20.96 14.28 1.64
C GLU A 156 20.91 15.66 2.26
N ASN A 157 20.74 15.68 3.60
CA ASN A 157 20.88 16.78 4.57
C ASN A 157 19.55 17.14 5.24
N ASP A 158 18.56 17.58 4.47
CA ASP A 158 17.36 18.18 5.03
C ASP A 158 16.09 17.35 4.79
N SER A 159 15.14 17.44 5.73
CA SER A 159 13.90 16.67 5.64
C SER A 159 12.94 17.18 4.57
N ASP A 160 13.03 18.48 4.26
CA ASP A 160 12.22 19.15 3.24
C ASP A 160 12.81 19.04 1.82
N ASP A 161 13.98 18.43 1.66
CA ASP A 161 14.46 18.00 0.36
C ASP A 161 13.48 17.00 -0.27
N SER A 162 13.42 16.99 -1.60
CA SER A 162 12.51 16.12 -2.33
C SER A 162 13.07 15.52 -3.62
N ILE A 163 12.63 14.30 -3.93
CA ILE A 163 12.84 13.63 -5.22
C ILE A 163 11.50 13.57 -5.94
N GLY A 164 11.42 14.15 -7.14
CA GLY A 164 10.20 14.19 -7.95
C GLY A 164 10.33 13.45 -9.29
N LEU A 165 9.27 12.76 -9.71
CA LEU A 165 9.07 12.27 -11.08
C LEU A 165 8.04 13.16 -11.79
N PHE A 166 8.48 13.96 -12.76
CA PHE A 166 7.68 14.99 -13.41
C PHE A 166 7.13 14.56 -14.77
N GLN A 167 5.83 14.71 -14.99
CA GLN A 167 5.19 14.42 -16.27
C GLN A 167 3.94 15.30 -16.47
N PHE A 168 3.79 15.84 -17.69
CA PHE A 168 2.63 16.66 -18.08
C PHE A 168 2.36 17.81 -17.07
N GLY A 169 3.40 18.58 -16.75
CA GLY A 169 3.28 19.79 -15.95
C GLY A 169 3.17 19.60 -14.43
N ALA A 170 3.28 18.37 -13.92
CA ALA A 170 3.21 18.10 -12.48
C ALA A 170 4.10 16.91 -12.05
N GLU A 171 4.47 16.89 -10.78
CA GLU A 171 5.05 15.69 -10.14
C GLU A 171 3.98 14.61 -9.97
N ARG A 172 4.28 13.42 -10.49
CA ARG A 172 3.42 12.23 -10.39
C ARG A 172 3.76 11.38 -9.18
N LEU A 173 5.04 11.34 -8.83
CA LEU A 173 5.57 10.71 -7.63
C LEU A 173 6.53 11.70 -6.97
N THR A 174 6.40 11.85 -5.66
CA THR A 174 7.27 12.70 -4.84
C THR A 174 7.74 11.90 -3.63
N VAL A 175 9.03 11.94 -3.31
CA VAL A 175 9.56 11.50 -2.02
C VAL A 175 10.03 12.74 -1.27
N THR A 176 9.44 13.03 -0.12
CA THR A 176 9.79 14.20 0.72
C THR A 176 9.44 13.90 2.18
N ASN A 177 10.18 14.46 3.15
CA ASN A 177 9.97 14.21 4.58
C ASN A 177 9.89 12.71 4.95
N GLY A 178 10.61 11.86 4.21
CA GLY A 178 10.59 10.40 4.38
C GLY A 178 9.26 9.71 4.04
N ASN A 179 8.41 10.36 3.23
CA ASN A 179 7.11 9.87 2.79
C ASN A 179 7.03 9.85 1.25
N VAL A 180 6.17 8.99 0.70
CA VAL A 180 5.90 8.88 -0.74
C VAL A 180 4.52 9.44 -1.07
N GLY A 181 4.47 10.43 -1.94
CA GLY A 181 3.25 10.98 -2.53
C GLY A 181 3.06 10.50 -3.97
N ILE A 182 1.85 10.05 -4.33
CA ILE A 182 1.43 9.80 -5.71
C ILE A 182 0.30 10.77 -6.02
N GLY A 183 0.53 11.67 -6.98
CA GLY A 183 -0.40 12.76 -7.30
C GLY A 183 -0.50 13.86 -6.24
N THR A 184 0.40 13.88 -5.24
CA THR A 184 0.54 14.94 -4.24
C THR A 184 2.02 15.19 -3.95
N GLN A 185 2.40 16.47 -3.80
CA GLN A 185 3.76 16.89 -3.44
C GLN A 185 3.96 17.02 -1.93
N LYS A 186 2.88 16.97 -1.15
CA LYS A 186 2.90 17.13 0.32
C LYS A 186 2.24 15.92 0.99
N PRO A 187 2.88 14.74 0.94
CA PRO A 187 2.35 13.55 1.59
C PRO A 187 2.35 13.71 3.13
N GLU A 188 1.17 13.61 3.73
CA GLU A 188 0.94 13.65 5.19
C GLU A 188 1.03 12.26 5.85
N ALA A 189 1.19 11.21 5.04
CA ALA A 189 1.36 9.82 5.46
C ALA A 189 2.50 9.14 4.70
N LYS A 190 2.98 8.00 5.20
CA LYS A 190 4.11 7.25 4.62
C LYS A 190 3.94 6.95 3.13
N LEU A 191 2.72 6.61 2.73
CA LEU A 191 2.29 6.54 1.35
C LEU A 191 0.94 7.27 1.23
N GLN A 192 0.89 8.33 0.42
CA GLN A 192 -0.36 9.05 0.13
C GLN A 192 -0.62 9.05 -1.37
N VAL A 193 -1.77 8.52 -1.78
CA VAL A 193 -2.28 8.61 -3.16
C VAL A 193 -3.40 9.64 -3.22
N SER A 194 -3.20 10.72 -3.96
CA SER A 194 -4.25 11.70 -4.24
C SER A 194 -5.09 11.23 -5.42
N GLY A 195 -6.10 10.41 -5.14
CA GLY A 195 -6.99 9.82 -6.14
C GLY A 195 -7.32 8.36 -5.82
N LEU A 196 -7.88 7.65 -6.80
CA LEU A 196 -8.16 6.22 -6.66
C LEU A 196 -6.87 5.40 -6.89
N ALA A 197 -6.59 4.48 -5.97
CA ALA A 197 -5.56 3.45 -6.14
C ALA A 197 -6.23 2.13 -6.53
N ALA A 198 -5.76 1.51 -7.60
CA ALA A 198 -6.19 0.17 -8.01
C ALA A 198 -5.11 -0.86 -7.61
N PHE A 199 -5.53 -1.94 -6.96
CA PHE A 199 -4.70 -3.09 -6.62
C PHE A 199 -5.27 -4.30 -7.38
N ASP A 200 -4.42 -5.09 -8.06
CA ASP A 200 -4.88 -6.26 -8.81
C ASP A 200 -5.19 -7.47 -7.91
N ALA A 201 -5.85 -8.49 -8.47
CA ALA A 201 -6.49 -9.58 -7.72
C ALA A 201 -5.56 -10.47 -6.87
N THR A 202 -4.23 -10.28 -6.99
CA THR A 202 -3.21 -10.99 -6.21
C THR A 202 -2.59 -10.14 -5.10
N ALA A 203 -2.84 -8.84 -5.09
CA ALA A 203 -2.41 -7.92 -4.06
C ALA A 203 -3.52 -7.75 -3.02
N GLY A 204 -3.52 -8.60 -1.99
CA GLY A 204 -4.22 -8.26 -0.75
C GLY A 204 -3.61 -6.98 -0.17
N ILE A 205 -4.45 -6.05 0.29
CA ILE A 205 -3.96 -5.00 1.18
C ILE A 205 -3.68 -5.68 2.51
N ASP A 206 -2.41 -6.01 2.76
CA ASP A 206 -1.98 -6.61 4.01
C ASP A 206 -2.01 -5.54 5.10
N PHE A 207 -2.93 -5.72 6.04
CA PHE A 207 -3.16 -4.84 7.17
C PHE A 207 -2.36 -5.36 8.38
N ASP A 208 -1.06 -5.60 8.21
CA ASP A 208 -0.20 -6.13 9.27
C ASP A 208 0.11 -5.02 10.30
N GLY A 209 -0.73 -4.91 11.33
CA GLY A 209 -0.66 -3.90 12.38
C GLY A 209 -1.89 -3.88 13.29
N PRO A 210 -1.80 -3.34 14.52
CA PRO A 210 -2.85 -3.45 15.54
C PRO A 210 -4.17 -2.74 15.17
N SER A 211 -4.17 -1.81 14.20
CA SER A 211 -5.38 -1.12 13.75
C SER A 211 -5.21 -0.51 12.37
N TRP A 212 -6.14 -0.78 11.46
CA TRP A 212 -6.21 -0.14 10.14
C TRP A 212 -7.60 0.47 9.90
N ASP A 213 -7.62 1.72 9.44
CA ASP A 213 -8.84 2.50 9.21
C ASP A 213 -9.05 2.72 7.71
N LEU A 214 -10.05 2.06 7.12
CA LEU A 214 -10.55 2.42 5.79
C LEU A 214 -11.56 3.56 5.95
N THR A 215 -11.14 4.77 5.62
CA THR A 215 -11.95 5.99 5.75
C THR A 215 -12.39 6.50 4.37
N ASN A 216 -13.64 6.94 4.24
CA ASN A 216 -14.07 7.72 3.08
C ASN A 216 -13.93 9.22 3.41
N GLY A 217 -13.34 10.00 2.49
CA GLY A 217 -12.88 11.37 2.72
C GLY A 217 -13.93 12.37 3.22
N SER A 218 -13.42 13.42 3.87
CA SER A 218 -14.10 14.61 4.41
C SER A 218 -15.10 14.43 5.55
N GLN A 219 -15.58 13.22 5.84
CA GLN A 219 -16.30 12.94 7.08
C GLN A 219 -15.71 11.68 7.71
N LYS A 220 -15.24 11.82 8.96
CA LYS A 220 -14.72 10.73 9.81
C LYS A 220 -15.80 9.70 10.17
N SER A 221 -16.62 9.25 9.21
CA SER A 221 -17.99 8.81 9.53
C SER A 221 -18.43 7.52 8.84
N LYS A 222 -17.57 6.82 8.08
CA LYS A 222 -17.89 5.49 7.56
C LYS A 222 -16.62 4.63 7.59
N PHE A 223 -16.60 3.62 8.44
CA PHE A 223 -15.43 2.78 8.67
C PHE A 223 -15.79 1.30 8.56
N ILE A 224 -14.98 0.55 7.83
CA ILE A 224 -14.83 -0.89 8.07
C ILE A 224 -13.48 -1.04 8.76
N ARG A 225 -13.49 -1.30 10.07
CA ARG A 225 -12.26 -1.56 10.81
C ARG A 225 -12.03 -3.07 10.84
N TRP A 226 -10.86 -3.47 10.36
CA TRP A 226 -10.31 -4.82 10.48
C TRP A 226 -9.18 -4.69 11.50
N GLY A 227 -9.34 -5.24 12.70
CA GLY A 227 -8.31 -5.09 13.74
C GLY A 227 -8.69 -5.68 15.10
N TYR A 228 -7.67 -6.10 15.83
CA TYR A 228 -7.77 -6.59 17.20
C TYR A 228 -7.62 -5.41 18.19
N SER A 229 -8.75 -4.99 18.77
CA SER A 229 -8.93 -4.12 19.95
C SER A 229 -8.32 -2.70 19.99
N ARG A 230 -9.18 -1.70 20.24
CA ARG A 230 -8.83 -0.45 20.96
C ARG A 230 -8.58 -0.75 22.45
N PRO A 231 -7.99 0.16 23.25
CA PRO A 231 -7.73 -0.06 24.69
C PRO A 231 -8.96 -0.39 25.55
N ASN A 232 -10.18 -0.17 25.03
CA ASN A 232 -11.44 -0.37 25.75
C ASN A 232 -12.39 -1.37 25.04
N THR A 233 -11.89 -2.27 24.18
CA THR A 233 -12.72 -3.32 23.56
C THR A 233 -11.97 -4.65 23.59
N LEU A 234 -12.64 -5.70 24.08
CA LEU A 234 -12.04 -6.95 24.51
C LEU A 234 -11.48 -7.78 23.34
N SER A 235 -10.48 -8.60 23.67
CA SER A 235 -9.85 -9.60 22.82
C SER A 235 -10.86 -10.48 22.05
N GLY A 236 -10.91 -10.40 20.72
CA GLY A 236 -11.54 -11.44 19.87
C GLY A 236 -12.47 -11.00 18.74
N ASP A 237 -12.71 -9.69 18.57
CA ASP A 237 -13.56 -9.15 17.50
C ASP A 237 -12.77 -8.99 16.20
N VAL A 238 -13.37 -9.34 15.05
CA VAL A 238 -12.66 -9.34 13.75
C VAL A 238 -13.22 -8.30 12.78
N ILE A 239 -14.53 -8.03 12.81
CA ILE A 239 -15.14 -6.99 11.97
C ILE A 239 -16.22 -6.26 12.77
N THR A 240 -16.04 -4.96 12.96
CA THR A 240 -17.08 -4.04 13.40
C THR A 240 -17.40 -3.08 12.26
N VAL A 241 -18.63 -3.14 11.75
CA VAL A 241 -19.14 -2.16 10.78
C VAL A 241 -19.82 -1.05 11.57
N TYR A 242 -19.27 0.15 11.46
CA TYR A 242 -19.76 1.32 12.16
C TYR A 242 -20.55 2.24 11.22
N VAL A 243 -21.80 2.52 11.58
CA VAL A 243 -22.62 3.58 10.96
C VAL A 243 -22.94 4.62 12.04
N PRO A 244 -22.30 5.79 12.06
CA PRO A 244 -22.68 6.87 12.96
C PRO A 244 -24.02 7.46 12.52
N GLY A 245 -24.93 7.65 13.48
CA GLY A 245 -25.95 8.68 13.38
C GLY A 245 -25.31 10.06 13.28
N ASN A 246 -26.02 11.03 12.70
CA ASN A 246 -25.50 12.36 12.34
C ASN A 246 -25.14 13.26 13.55
N ASN A 247 -25.21 12.73 14.77
CA ASN A 247 -25.06 13.42 16.04
C ASN A 247 -24.93 12.39 17.18
N ASP A 248 -23.76 12.34 17.80
CA ASP A 248 -23.42 11.80 19.13
C ASP A 248 -24.13 10.52 19.63
N ASN A 249 -23.32 9.45 19.70
CA ASN A 249 -23.44 8.32 20.64
C ASN A 249 -24.59 7.31 20.51
N SER A 250 -25.41 7.32 19.45
CA SER A 250 -26.31 6.19 19.14
C SER A 250 -25.66 5.25 18.11
N TRP A 251 -25.22 4.08 18.58
CA TRP A 251 -24.41 3.11 17.84
C TRP A 251 -25.32 2.11 17.10
N GLU A 252 -25.32 2.12 15.77
CA GLU A 252 -25.84 0.99 14.97
C GLU A 252 -24.64 0.17 14.51
N ALA A 253 -24.42 -0.97 15.18
CA ALA A 253 -23.26 -1.83 14.95
C ALA A 253 -23.70 -3.20 14.45
N ILE A 254 -23.06 -3.66 13.37
CA ILE A 254 -22.90 -5.09 13.11
C ILE A 254 -21.54 -5.48 13.66
N ASN A 255 -21.55 -6.32 14.69
CA ASN A 255 -20.36 -6.87 15.31
C ASN A 255 -20.21 -8.33 14.93
N ILE A 256 -19.08 -8.71 14.33
CA ILE A 256 -18.72 -10.09 14.02
C ILE A 256 -17.63 -10.54 14.99
N PHE A 257 -18.02 -11.38 15.95
CA PHE A 257 -17.19 -11.92 17.01
C PHE A 257 -16.57 -13.25 16.56
N SER A 258 -15.33 -13.24 16.08
CA SER A 258 -14.69 -14.47 15.55
C SER A 258 -14.40 -15.50 16.64
N ALA A 259 -14.02 -15.05 17.84
CA ALA A 259 -13.78 -15.97 18.97
C ALA A 259 -15.03 -16.77 19.37
N HIS A 260 -16.23 -16.20 19.15
CA HIS A 260 -17.50 -16.80 19.55
C HIS A 260 -18.36 -17.26 18.37
N LYS A 261 -17.95 -17.00 17.12
CA LYS A 261 -18.72 -17.22 15.88
C LYS A 261 -20.12 -16.56 15.91
N ARG A 262 -20.22 -15.35 16.45
CA ARG A 262 -21.49 -14.63 16.63
C ARG A 262 -21.56 -13.36 15.81
N VAL A 263 -22.78 -12.99 15.42
CA VAL A 263 -23.13 -11.70 14.83
C VAL A 263 -24.11 -10.98 15.74
N GLY A 264 -23.73 -9.80 16.24
CA GLY A 264 -24.64 -8.91 16.97
C GLY A 264 -25.08 -7.76 16.07
N ILE A 265 -26.40 -7.53 15.96
CA ILE A 265 -26.98 -6.33 15.34
C ILE A 265 -27.60 -5.50 16.45
N ASN A 266 -27.13 -4.26 16.62
CA ASN A 266 -27.48 -3.36 17.73
C ASN A 266 -27.19 -3.90 19.14
N THR A 267 -26.41 -4.98 19.25
CA THR A 267 -25.92 -5.52 20.53
C THR A 267 -24.43 -5.79 20.47
N ALA A 268 -23.73 -5.39 21.53
CA ALA A 268 -22.33 -5.73 21.75
C ALA A 268 -22.17 -7.07 22.50
N ASN A 269 -23.26 -7.63 23.03
CA ASN A 269 -23.22 -8.85 23.84
C ASN A 269 -24.20 -9.89 23.28
N PRO A 270 -23.94 -10.46 22.08
CA PRO A 270 -24.80 -11.49 21.52
C PRO A 270 -24.77 -12.74 22.39
N ASP A 271 -25.94 -13.31 22.63
CA ASP A 271 -26.19 -14.55 23.36
C ASP A 271 -26.46 -15.74 22.42
N GLN A 272 -26.61 -15.50 21.12
CA GLN A 272 -26.78 -16.54 20.09
C GLN A 272 -25.88 -16.27 18.87
N THR A 273 -25.83 -17.20 17.91
CA THR A 273 -25.07 -17.03 16.65
C THR A 273 -25.46 -15.75 15.91
N LEU A 274 -26.74 -15.37 15.97
CA LEU A 274 -27.24 -14.07 15.51
C LEU A 274 -28.15 -13.51 16.61
N SER A 275 -27.75 -12.39 17.22
CA SER A 275 -28.58 -11.66 18.18
C SER A 275 -28.92 -10.29 17.59
N ILE A 276 -30.20 -9.94 17.58
CA ILE A 276 -30.71 -8.63 17.11
C ILE A 276 -31.38 -7.95 18.30
N ASP A 277 -30.85 -6.81 18.71
CA ASP A 277 -31.50 -5.95 19.69
C ASP A 277 -32.41 -4.96 18.97
N GLY A 278 -33.72 -5.19 19.07
CA GLY A 278 -34.76 -4.47 18.36
C GLY A 278 -35.48 -5.32 17.30
N ASN A 279 -36.22 -4.66 16.42
CA ASN A 279 -37.06 -5.34 15.43
C ASN A 279 -36.25 -5.77 14.20
N ALA A 280 -36.50 -6.99 13.72
CA ALA A 280 -36.07 -7.45 12.41
C ALA A 280 -37.28 -7.50 11.47
N SER A 281 -37.21 -6.79 10.33
CA SER A 281 -38.25 -6.89 9.30
C SER A 281 -37.86 -7.91 8.23
N LYS A 282 -38.80 -8.82 7.92
CA LYS A 282 -38.73 -9.74 6.79
C LYS A 282 -39.97 -9.54 5.92
N THR A 283 -40.00 -8.49 5.11
CA THR A 283 -41.15 -8.16 4.24
C THR A 283 -41.52 -9.36 3.36
N GLY A 284 -42.76 -9.84 3.48
CA GLY A 284 -43.26 -11.04 2.78
C GLY A 284 -42.80 -12.39 3.36
N GLY A 285 -42.12 -12.41 4.50
CA GLY A 285 -41.59 -13.63 5.12
C GLY A 285 -42.39 -14.15 6.31
N GLY A 286 -42.51 -15.48 6.39
CA GLY A 286 -42.93 -16.17 7.62
C GLY A 286 -41.81 -16.26 8.67
N THR A 287 -41.96 -17.16 9.65
CA THR A 287 -40.97 -17.44 10.70
C THR A 287 -39.58 -17.77 10.15
N PHE A 288 -38.54 -17.78 10.99
CA PHE A 288 -37.30 -18.49 10.67
C PHE A 288 -37.67 -19.96 10.36
N ALA A 289 -37.72 -20.30 9.07
CA ALA A 289 -38.21 -21.59 8.63
C ALA A 289 -37.23 -22.68 9.06
N ALA A 290 -37.74 -23.68 9.80
CA ALA A 290 -36.98 -24.86 10.13
C ALA A 290 -37.08 -25.90 9.01
N LEU A 291 -35.95 -26.53 8.68
CA LEU A 291 -35.91 -27.67 7.77
C LEU A 291 -36.70 -28.84 8.38
N SER A 292 -37.74 -29.33 7.69
CA SER A 292 -38.68 -30.33 8.24
C SER A 292 -39.06 -31.44 7.27
N ASP A 293 -38.28 -31.66 6.21
CA ASP A 293 -38.47 -32.78 5.28
C ASP A 293 -38.27 -34.12 6.01
N ALA A 294 -38.99 -35.18 5.64
CA ALA A 294 -38.85 -36.48 6.28
C ALA A 294 -37.41 -37.03 6.18
N ARG A 295 -36.69 -36.70 5.10
CA ARG A 295 -35.28 -37.10 4.89
C ARG A 295 -34.30 -36.42 5.86
N THR A 296 -34.72 -35.33 6.50
CA THR A 296 -33.89 -34.57 7.43
C THR A 296 -34.19 -34.98 8.88
N LYS A 297 -35.02 -36.00 9.10
CA LYS A 297 -35.45 -36.49 10.40
C LYS A 297 -35.16 -37.98 10.55
N THR A 298 -34.91 -38.40 11.79
CA THR A 298 -34.81 -39.81 12.20
C THR A 298 -35.51 -39.97 13.56
N ASN A 299 -35.82 -41.20 13.98
CA ASN A 299 -36.48 -41.50 15.25
C ASN A 299 -37.81 -40.75 15.48
N VAL A 300 -38.65 -40.66 14.46
CA VAL A 300 -39.93 -39.94 14.53
C VAL A 300 -40.95 -40.74 15.35
N THR A 301 -41.31 -40.24 16.54
CA THR A 301 -42.32 -40.83 17.43
C THR A 301 -43.47 -39.85 17.70
N PRO A 302 -44.68 -40.33 18.06
CA PRO A 302 -45.80 -39.46 18.40
C PRO A 302 -45.51 -38.58 19.62
N TYR A 303 -45.77 -37.28 19.50
CA TYR A 303 -45.71 -36.34 20.62
C TYR A 303 -47.02 -36.38 21.42
N GLN A 304 -46.95 -36.66 22.72
CA GLN A 304 -48.12 -37.04 23.55
C GLN A 304 -48.53 -35.96 24.56
N ARG A 305 -47.68 -34.97 24.84
CA ARG A 305 -48.03 -33.90 25.79
C ARG A 305 -49.15 -33.04 25.20
N GLY A 306 -50.09 -32.65 26.06
CA GLY A 306 -51.32 -31.97 25.68
C GLY A 306 -51.92 -31.19 26.84
N LEU A 307 -53.22 -31.34 27.08
CA LEU A 307 -53.99 -30.48 27.98
C LEU A 307 -53.48 -30.49 29.43
N GLU A 308 -53.05 -31.65 29.93
CA GLU A 308 -52.56 -31.76 31.32
C GLU A 308 -51.24 -31.01 31.56
N LEU A 309 -50.40 -30.85 30.53
CA LEU A 309 -49.20 -30.00 30.62
C LEU A 309 -49.59 -28.52 30.57
N ILE A 310 -50.47 -28.13 29.65
CA ILE A 310 -50.92 -26.72 29.50
C ILE A 310 -51.49 -26.16 30.80
N LYS A 311 -52.25 -26.97 31.56
CA LYS A 311 -52.82 -26.57 32.86
C LYS A 311 -51.78 -26.25 33.93
N GLN A 312 -50.55 -26.76 33.80
CA GLN A 312 -49.47 -26.54 34.76
C GLN A 312 -48.64 -25.28 34.43
N LEU A 313 -48.82 -24.71 33.23
CA LEU A 313 -48.10 -23.53 32.80
C LEU A 313 -48.67 -22.26 33.45
N SER A 314 -47.79 -21.37 33.89
CA SER A 314 -48.14 -20.10 34.52
C SER A 314 -47.57 -18.93 33.73
N PRO A 315 -48.32 -18.34 32.77
CA PRO A 315 -47.88 -17.16 32.04
C PRO A 315 -47.80 -15.94 32.95
N VAL A 316 -46.79 -15.10 32.75
CA VAL A 316 -46.56 -13.86 33.50
C VAL A 316 -46.43 -12.66 32.57
N LYS A 317 -46.69 -11.48 33.12
CA LYS A 317 -46.31 -10.20 32.52
C LYS A 317 -45.02 -9.71 33.15
N PHE A 318 -44.08 -9.21 32.35
CA PHE A 318 -42.80 -8.75 32.84
C PHE A 318 -42.23 -7.61 32.00
N ARG A 319 -41.24 -6.92 32.56
CA ARG A 319 -40.35 -6.00 31.83
C ARG A 319 -38.92 -6.48 32.04
N TYR A 320 -38.08 -6.33 31.03
CA TYR A 320 -36.65 -6.59 31.20
C TYR A 320 -36.03 -5.51 32.09
N LYS A 321 -34.98 -5.89 32.82
CA LYS A 321 -34.15 -4.88 33.53
C LYS A 321 -33.40 -4.03 32.49
N PRO A 322 -33.02 -2.78 32.80
CA PRO A 322 -32.42 -1.86 31.83
C PRO A 322 -31.21 -2.42 31.04
N GLU A 323 -30.44 -3.31 31.64
CA GLU A 323 -29.27 -3.96 31.07
C GLU A 323 -29.59 -5.13 30.09
N PHE A 324 -30.82 -5.63 30.10
CA PHE A 324 -31.36 -6.67 29.20
C PHE A 324 -32.47 -6.16 28.28
N ASP A 325 -32.95 -4.95 28.53
CA ASP A 325 -34.05 -4.36 27.78
C ASP A 325 -33.60 -3.84 26.42
N ALA A 326 -34.55 -3.87 25.48
CA ALA A 326 -34.37 -3.42 24.12
C ALA A 326 -33.95 -1.95 24.09
N LYS A 327 -33.10 -1.57 23.14
CA LYS A 327 -32.73 -0.17 22.92
C LYS A 327 -33.67 0.52 21.94
N GLY A 328 -33.75 1.85 22.02
CA GLY A 328 -34.56 2.66 21.10
C GLY A 328 -36.06 2.60 21.38
N SER A 329 -36.87 2.44 20.33
CA SER A 329 -38.34 2.58 20.39
C SER A 329 -39.06 1.53 21.24
N ASP A 330 -38.42 0.38 21.51
CA ASP A 330 -38.99 -0.71 22.30
C ASP A 330 -38.54 -0.70 23.78
N ALA A 331 -37.76 0.30 24.20
CA ALA A 331 -37.32 0.42 25.58
C ALA A 331 -38.51 0.61 26.56
N GLY A 332 -38.50 -0.14 27.66
CA GLY A 332 -39.51 -0.11 28.71
C GLY A 332 -40.79 -0.88 28.39
N ARG A 333 -40.81 -1.65 27.31
CA ARG A 333 -41.97 -2.42 26.87
C ARG A 333 -42.34 -3.53 27.88
N GLU A 334 -43.64 -3.72 28.07
CA GLU A 334 -44.18 -4.85 28.82
C GLU A 334 -44.37 -6.06 27.89
N TYR A 335 -43.89 -7.21 28.34
CA TYR A 335 -43.92 -8.48 27.62
C TYR A 335 -44.79 -9.49 28.37
N VAL A 336 -45.28 -10.49 27.64
CA VAL A 336 -46.00 -11.66 28.17
C VAL A 336 -45.17 -12.89 27.83
N GLY A 337 -44.95 -13.77 28.81
CA GLY A 337 -44.16 -14.99 28.62
C GLY A 337 -44.11 -15.84 29.87
N PHE A 338 -42.99 -16.54 30.07
CA PHE A 338 -42.78 -17.45 31.21
C PHE A 338 -41.50 -17.09 31.95
N VAL A 339 -41.48 -17.34 33.26
CA VAL A 339 -40.23 -17.39 34.04
C VAL A 339 -39.55 -18.72 33.72
N ALA A 340 -38.34 -18.68 33.14
CA ALA A 340 -37.66 -19.88 32.63
C ALA A 340 -37.41 -20.93 33.73
N GLN A 341 -37.10 -20.51 34.96
CA GLN A 341 -36.88 -21.40 36.10
C GLN A 341 -38.15 -22.18 36.50
N GLU A 342 -39.31 -21.53 36.46
CA GLU A 342 -40.60 -22.17 36.74
C GLU A 342 -40.99 -23.10 35.59
N LEU A 343 -40.80 -22.65 34.34
CA LEU A 343 -41.03 -23.48 33.16
C LEU A 343 -40.14 -24.72 33.16
N GLN A 344 -38.89 -24.62 33.64
CA GLN A 344 -37.96 -25.74 33.69
C GLN A 344 -38.43 -26.87 34.60
N GLN A 345 -39.16 -26.56 35.69
CA GLN A 345 -39.69 -27.57 36.61
C GLN A 345 -40.80 -28.41 35.95
N VAL A 346 -41.56 -27.81 35.04
CA VAL A 346 -42.75 -28.41 34.43
C VAL A 346 -42.43 -28.99 33.05
N CYS A 347 -41.66 -28.27 32.24
CA CYS A 347 -41.29 -28.62 30.87
C CYS A 347 -39.82 -28.24 30.57
N PRO A 348 -38.85 -29.02 31.10
CA PRO A 348 -37.43 -28.70 30.95
C PRO A 348 -36.94 -28.65 29.49
N SER A 349 -37.63 -29.32 28.55
CA SER A 349 -37.32 -29.29 27.12
C SER A 349 -37.58 -27.93 26.45
N MET A 350 -38.39 -27.06 27.05
CA MET A 350 -38.64 -25.69 26.55
C MET A 350 -37.66 -24.67 27.15
N VAL A 351 -36.63 -25.12 27.87
CA VAL A 351 -35.65 -24.23 28.51
C VAL A 351 -34.26 -24.56 28.00
N LEU A 352 -33.57 -23.54 27.50
CA LEU A 352 -32.20 -23.63 26.99
C LEU A 352 -31.28 -22.81 27.89
N GLU A 353 -30.04 -23.28 28.04
CA GLU A 353 -28.98 -22.47 28.61
C GLU A 353 -28.33 -21.63 27.53
N THR A 354 -28.08 -20.36 27.83
CA THR A 354 -27.25 -19.49 27.00
C THR A 354 -26.17 -18.83 27.85
N GLN A 355 -25.10 -18.41 27.18
CA GLN A 355 -24.07 -17.59 27.78
C GLN A 355 -23.98 -16.30 26.99
N ARG A 356 -24.29 -15.19 27.67
CA ARG A 356 -24.13 -13.86 27.11
C ARG A 356 -22.64 -13.57 26.94
N HIS A 357 -22.28 -12.97 25.80
CA HIS A 357 -20.91 -12.51 25.60
C HIS A 357 -20.51 -11.53 26.72
N ASN A 358 -19.30 -11.69 27.26
CA ASN A 358 -18.74 -10.96 28.42
C ASN A 358 -19.36 -11.25 29.79
N GLU A 359 -20.18 -12.30 29.94
CA GLU A 359 -20.68 -12.75 31.25
C GLU A 359 -20.14 -14.15 31.59
N SER A 360 -19.76 -14.34 32.87
CA SER A 360 -19.21 -15.60 33.38
C SER A 360 -20.28 -16.62 33.78
N SER A 361 -21.49 -16.18 34.06
CA SER A 361 -22.63 -17.03 34.41
C SER A 361 -23.54 -17.30 33.21
N SER A 362 -24.10 -18.51 33.13
CA SER A 362 -25.16 -18.82 32.17
C SER A 362 -26.49 -18.19 32.56
N LEU A 363 -27.34 -17.96 31.56
CA LEU A 363 -28.72 -17.52 31.67
C LEU A 363 -29.64 -18.60 31.08
N LEU A 364 -30.91 -18.59 31.49
CA LEU A 364 -31.93 -19.48 30.92
C LEU A 364 -32.79 -18.72 29.92
N MET A 365 -33.06 -19.36 28.78
CA MET A 365 -33.95 -18.88 27.72
C MET A 365 -35.10 -19.86 27.54
N THR A 366 -36.24 -19.38 27.02
CA THR A 366 -37.40 -20.22 26.70
C THR A 366 -37.49 -20.51 25.21
N ASP A 367 -37.49 -21.79 24.82
CA ASP A 367 -37.87 -22.25 23.47
C ASP A 367 -39.31 -22.76 23.48
N ILE A 368 -40.23 -21.89 23.07
CA ILE A 368 -41.67 -22.17 23.05
C ILE A 368 -42.13 -22.88 21.77
N SER A 369 -41.21 -23.37 20.93
CA SER A 369 -41.57 -24.08 19.70
C SER A 369 -42.41 -25.33 19.99
N GLU A 370 -42.07 -26.05 21.07
CA GLU A 370 -42.82 -27.22 21.53
C GLU A 370 -44.25 -26.85 21.96
N LEU A 371 -44.47 -25.66 22.54
CA LEU A 371 -45.75 -25.23 23.10
C LEU A 371 -46.86 -25.21 22.03
N THR A 372 -46.51 -24.80 20.81
CA THR A 372 -47.46 -24.79 19.68
C THR A 372 -48.04 -26.20 19.45
N PHE A 373 -47.19 -27.23 19.49
CA PHE A 373 -47.62 -28.62 19.27
C PHE A 373 -48.31 -29.21 20.50
N THR A 374 -47.92 -28.81 21.72
CA THR A 374 -48.66 -29.13 22.94
C THR A 374 -50.07 -28.56 22.91
N LEU A 375 -50.25 -27.32 22.43
CA LEU A 375 -51.57 -26.69 22.27
C LEU A 375 -52.42 -27.43 21.24
N VAL A 376 -51.84 -27.88 20.12
CA VAL A 376 -52.55 -28.72 19.13
C VAL A 376 -53.12 -29.98 19.80
N ASN A 377 -52.33 -30.68 20.60
CA ASN A 377 -52.81 -31.86 21.33
C ASN A 377 -53.82 -31.49 22.43
N ALA A 378 -53.60 -30.40 23.17
CA ALA A 378 -54.54 -29.94 24.19
C ALA A 378 -55.92 -29.60 23.63
N ILE A 379 -55.98 -29.03 22.42
CA ILE A 379 -57.24 -28.76 21.71
C ILE A 379 -57.93 -30.08 21.33
N LYS A 380 -57.18 -31.09 20.86
CA LYS A 380 -57.74 -32.43 20.60
C LYS A 380 -58.28 -33.05 21.88
N ASP A 381 -57.50 -33.05 22.96
CA ASP A 381 -57.92 -33.58 24.26
C ASP A 381 -59.20 -32.89 24.76
N LEU A 382 -59.30 -31.56 24.59
CA LEU A 382 -60.48 -30.79 24.96
C LEU A 382 -61.69 -31.15 24.08
N SER A 383 -61.49 -31.28 22.77
CA SER A 383 -62.53 -31.69 21.81
C SER A 383 -63.10 -33.08 22.15
N ASP A 384 -62.23 -34.03 22.51
CA ASP A 384 -62.64 -35.38 22.92
C ASP A 384 -63.45 -35.33 24.22
N LYS A 385 -63.02 -34.51 25.20
CA LYS A 385 -63.76 -34.30 26.46
C LYS A 385 -65.13 -33.65 26.22
N VAL A 386 -65.23 -32.67 25.32
CA VAL A 386 -66.51 -32.03 24.95
C VAL A 386 -67.44 -33.04 24.29
N SER A 387 -66.96 -33.80 23.30
CA SER A 387 -67.75 -34.83 22.62
C SER A 387 -68.27 -35.89 23.59
N ALA A 388 -67.45 -36.29 24.57
CA ALA A 388 -67.85 -37.23 25.62
C ALA A 388 -68.92 -36.64 26.56
N LEU A 389 -68.84 -35.33 26.88
CA LEU A 389 -69.86 -34.64 27.67
C LEU A 389 -71.18 -34.52 26.92
N GLU A 390 -71.15 -34.16 25.63
CA GLU A 390 -72.34 -34.07 24.78
C GLU A 390 -73.02 -35.44 24.63
N ALA A 391 -72.25 -36.51 24.42
CA ALA A 391 -72.78 -37.86 24.36
C ALA A 391 -73.47 -38.29 25.67
N ARG A 392 -72.91 -37.89 26.83
CA ARG A 392 -73.54 -38.15 28.14
C ARG A 392 -74.82 -37.34 28.33
N LEU A 393 -74.83 -36.07 27.90
CA LEU A 393 -76.00 -35.21 28.01
C LEU A 393 -77.14 -35.68 27.11
N ASN A 394 -76.84 -36.20 25.92
CA ASN A 394 -77.84 -36.74 24.99
C ASN A 394 -78.34 -38.15 25.36
N ALA A 395 -77.68 -38.83 26.31
CA ALA A 395 -78.07 -40.14 26.81
C ALA A 395 -78.81 -40.10 28.16
N ALA A 396 -78.94 -38.91 28.76
CA ALA A 396 -79.70 -38.61 29.97
C ALA A 396 -81.03 -37.95 29.60
#